data_AF-A0A4N9BU06-F1
#
_entry.id   AF-A0A4N9BU06-F1
#
_cell.length_a   1.000
_cell.length_b   1.000
_cell.length_c   1.000
_cell.angle_alpha   90.00
_cell.angle_beta   90.00
_cell.angle_gamma   90.00
#
_symmetry.space_group_name_H-M   'P 1'
#
loop_
_entity.id
_entity.type
_entity.pdbx_description
1 polymer ?
#
loop_
_entity_poly.entity_id
_entity_poly.type
_entity_poly.pdbx_seq_one_letter_code
_entity_poly.pdbx_strand_id
1 'polypeptide(L)' 'MKMLTKSEFIKKLKEARASQLLIERRLNEIFDENDFNLVHFEADNSNNLEEAIQCYITYGEMPISKNLDDFWNCYKKK' A
#
# COMPACT_ATOMS: atom_id res chain seq x y z
N MET A 1 14.70 12.21 -24.51
CA MET A 1 13.94 12.45 -23.25
C MET A 1 14.07 13.93 -22.91
N LYS A 2 12.98 14.70 -22.80
CA LYS A 2 13.05 16.14 -22.49
C LYS A 2 13.25 16.32 -20.98
N MET A 3 14.24 17.11 -20.56
CA MET A 3 14.41 17.45 -19.14
C MET A 3 13.29 18.39 -18.68
N LEU A 4 12.87 18.22 -17.42
CA LEU A 4 11.88 19.09 -16.77
C LEU A 4 12.48 20.47 -16.52
N THR A 5 11.66 21.50 -16.64
CA THR A 5 11.98 22.81 -16.06
C THR A 5 11.99 22.71 -14.53
N LYS A 6 12.68 23.64 -13.86
CA LYS A 6 12.69 23.73 -12.39
C LYS A 6 11.27 23.77 -11.80
N SER A 7 10.36 24.50 -12.44
CA SER A 7 8.96 24.60 -11.99
C SER A 7 8.23 23.26 -12.07
N GLU A 8 8.35 22.57 -13.21
CA GLU A 8 7.73 21.24 -13.40
C GLU A 8 8.30 20.21 -12.42
N PHE A 9 9.61 20.23 -12.19
CA PHE A 9 10.27 19.34 -11.23
C PHE A 9 9.75 19.55 -9.81
N ILE A 10 9.72 20.80 -9.34
CA ILE A 10 9.23 21.14 -7.99
C ILE A 10 7.73 20.83 -7.85
N LYS A 11 6.92 21.08 -8.88
CA LYS A 11 5.49 20.73 -8.87
C LYS A 11 5.31 19.22 -8.68
N LYS A 12 5.99 18.41 -9.49
CA LYS A 12 5.93 16.94 -9.39
C LYS A 12 6.38 16.41 -8.03
N LEU A 13 7.42 17.00 -7.43
CA LEU A 13 7.85 16.66 -6.07
C LEU A 13 6.76 16.93 -5.03
N LYS A 14 6.10 18.10 -5.10
CA LYS A 14 5.02 18.45 -4.17
C LYS A 14 3.81 17.53 -4.34
N GLU A 15 3.46 17.20 -5.58
CA GLU A 15 2.39 16.26 -5.90
C GLU A 15 2.71 14.87 -5.35
N ALA A 16 3.94 14.37 -5.56
CA ALA A 16 4.37 13.09 -5.01
C ALA A 16 4.31 13.07 -3.47
N ARG A 17 4.76 14.14 -2.80
CA ARG A 17 4.65 14.25 -1.34
C ARG A 17 3.20 14.28 -0.86
N ALA A 18 2.33 15.00 -1.56
CA ALA A 18 0.90 15.03 -1.24
C ALA A 18 0.26 13.64 -1.39
N SER A 19 0.59 12.90 -2.45
CA SER A 19 0.15 11.51 -2.62
C SER A 19 0.63 10.61 -1.50
N GLN A 20 1.91 10.73 -1.10
CA GLN A 20 2.45 9.94 0.00
C GLN A 20 1.75 10.21 1.34
N LEU A 21 1.45 11.48 1.64
CA LEU A 21 0.69 11.83 2.87
C LEU A 21 -0.72 11.24 2.86
N LEU A 22 -1.36 11.15 1.70
CA LEU A 22 -2.66 10.48 1.56
C LEU A 22 -2.54 8.98 1.77
N ILE A 23 -1.49 8.35 1.25
CA ILE A 23 -1.20 6.92 1.48
C ILE A 23 -0.97 6.66 2.97
N GLU A 24 -0.08 7.43 3.62
CA GLU A 24 0.21 7.33 5.06
C GLU A 24 -1.08 7.43 5.89
N ARG A 25 -1.96 8.39 5.57
CA ARG A 25 -3.26 8.52 6.24
C ARG A 25 -4.15 7.30 6.04
N ARG A 26 -4.24 6.75 4.82
CA ARG A 26 -5.07 5.57 4.53
C ARG A 26 -4.54 4.32 5.23
N LEU A 27 -3.22 4.13 5.29
CA LEU A 27 -2.60 3.05 6.05
C LEU A 27 -2.95 3.16 7.54
N ASN A 28 -2.86 4.36 8.11
CA ASN A 28 -3.28 4.58 9.50
C ASN A 28 -4.78 4.28 9.72
N GLU A 29 -5.65 4.65 8.78
CA GLU A 29 -7.08 4.32 8.84
C GLU A 29 -7.36 2.80 8.69
N ILE A 30 -6.49 2.05 8.01
CA ILE A 30 -6.61 0.59 7.84
C ILE A 30 -6.06 -0.18 9.06
N PHE A 31 -4.90 0.23 9.57
CA PHE A 31 -4.20 -0.47 10.65
C PHE A 31 -4.71 -0.03 12.03
N ASP A 32 -4.96 1.26 12.23
CA ASP A 32 -5.42 1.85 13.51
C ASP A 32 -4.64 1.25 14.71
N GLU A 33 -5.31 0.94 15.83
CA GLU A 33 -4.69 0.25 16.99
C GLU A 33 -4.48 -1.26 16.78
N ASN A 34 -4.77 -1.80 15.59
CA ASN A 34 -4.74 -3.23 15.37
C ASN A 34 -3.43 -3.67 14.70
N ASP A 35 -2.81 -4.70 15.27
CA ASP A 35 -1.63 -5.38 14.72
C ASP A 35 -2.08 -6.56 13.84
N PHE A 36 -1.70 -6.55 12.55
CA PHE A 36 -2.07 -7.61 11.61
C PHE A 36 -0.92 -8.56 11.26
N ASN A 37 0.23 -8.44 11.94
CA ASN A 37 1.39 -9.31 11.74
C ASN A 37 1.07 -10.79 12.05
N LEU A 38 0.06 -11.06 12.86
CA LEU A 38 -0.40 -12.42 13.20
C LEU A 38 -1.47 -12.97 12.25
N VAL A 39 -2.04 -12.15 11.37
CA VAL A 39 -3.05 -12.60 10.40
C VAL A 39 -2.34 -13.18 9.19
N HIS A 40 -2.37 -14.51 9.07
CA HIS A 40 -1.75 -15.20 7.94
C HIS A 40 -2.37 -14.79 6.60
N PHE A 41 -1.51 -14.52 5.61
CA PHE A 41 -1.89 -14.13 4.25
C PHE A 41 -0.84 -14.61 3.27
N GLU A 42 -1.23 -15.11 2.10
CA GLU A 42 -0.27 -15.53 1.07
C GLU A 42 -0.27 -14.54 -0.11
N ALA A 43 0.88 -13.89 -0.32
CA ALA A 43 1.18 -13.12 -1.52
C ALA A 43 2.64 -13.36 -1.94
N ASP A 44 3.03 -12.89 -3.13
CA ASP A 44 4.32 -13.22 -3.74
C ASP A 44 5.53 -12.93 -2.83
N ASN A 45 5.51 -11.83 -2.07
CA ASN A 45 6.61 -11.42 -1.17
C ASN A 45 6.18 -11.19 0.28
N SER A 46 5.06 -11.76 0.74
CA SER A 46 4.59 -11.59 2.13
C SER A 46 3.77 -12.78 2.61
N ASN A 47 3.86 -13.05 3.92
CA ASN A 47 3.19 -14.18 4.56
C ASN A 47 2.15 -13.78 5.63
N ASN A 48 1.98 -12.47 5.82
CA ASN A 48 1.00 -11.86 6.71
C ASN A 48 0.26 -10.72 6.01
N LEU A 49 -0.91 -10.39 6.54
CA LEU A 49 -1.84 -9.45 5.92
C LEU A 49 -1.31 -8.02 5.90
N GLU A 50 -0.55 -7.61 6.93
CA GLU A 50 -0.01 -6.25 7.03
C GLU A 50 0.99 -5.99 5.91
N GLU A 51 2.01 -6.84 5.80
CA GLU A 51 3.03 -6.77 4.75
C GLU A 51 2.40 -6.84 3.35
N ALA A 52 1.43 -7.73 3.15
CA ALA A 52 0.77 -7.90 1.86
C ALA A 52 0.02 -6.63 1.40
N ILE A 53 -0.67 -5.94 2.32
CA ILE A 53 -1.34 -4.67 2.03
C ILE A 53 -0.31 -3.58 1.69
N GLN A 54 0.79 -3.52 2.44
CA GLN A 54 1.87 -2.55 2.19
C GLN A 54 2.55 -2.79 0.83
N CYS A 55 2.79 -4.04 0.45
CA CYS A 55 3.35 -4.42 -0.85
C CYS A 55 2.41 -4.05 -2.01
N TYR A 56 1.10 -4.28 -1.86
CA TYR A 56 0.12 -3.87 -2.87
C TYR A 56 0.13 -2.35 -3.09
N ILE A 57 0.07 -1.56 -2.02
CA ILE A 57 0.02 -0.10 -2.12
C ILE A 57 1.32 0.49 -2.68
N THR A 58 2.47 -0.05 -2.28
CA THR A 58 3.79 0.49 -2.65
C THR A 58 4.26 0.02 -4.02
N TYR A 59 4.04 -1.26 -4.35
CA TYR A 59 4.62 -1.91 -5.52
C TYR A 59 3.58 -2.46 -6.50
N GLY A 60 2.30 -2.48 -6.13
CA GLY A 60 1.23 -3.06 -6.95
C GLY A 60 1.18 -4.59 -6.91
N GLU A 61 1.82 -5.23 -5.92
CA GLU A 61 1.82 -6.68 -5.77
C GLU A 61 0.43 -7.22 -5.43
N MET A 62 0.00 -8.23 -6.17
CA MET A 62 -1.32 -8.83 -6.00
C MET A 62 -1.23 -10.06 -5.08
N PRO A 63 -2.34 -10.45 -4.41
CA PRO A 63 -2.45 -11.77 -3.79
C PRO A 63 -2.19 -12.89 -4.80
N ILE A 64 -1.85 -14.10 -4.33
CA ILE A 64 -1.61 -15.26 -5.21
C ILE A 64 -2.81 -15.53 -6.13
N SER A 65 -4.03 -15.38 -5.62
CA SER A 65 -5.27 -15.54 -6.40
C SER A 65 -5.47 -14.47 -7.47
N LYS A 66 -4.70 -13.37 -7.40
CA LYS A 66 -4.87 -12.13 -8.17
C LYS A 66 -6.21 -11.43 -7.93
N ASN A 67 -6.87 -11.69 -6.80
CA ASN A 67 -8.10 -11.05 -6.39
C ASN A 67 -7.90 -10.22 -5.11
N LEU A 68 -8.27 -8.94 -5.15
CA LEU A 68 -8.23 -8.05 -3.99
C LEU A 68 -9.22 -8.45 -2.88
N ASP A 69 -10.25 -9.25 -3.18
CA ASP A 69 -11.18 -9.78 -2.17
C ASP A 69 -10.46 -10.62 -1.11
N ASP A 70 -9.30 -11.17 -1.41
CA ASP A 70 -8.50 -11.92 -0.45
C ASP A 70 -8.12 -11.06 0.74
N PHE A 71 -7.69 -9.80 0.48
CA PHE A 71 -7.35 -8.85 1.55
C PHE A 71 -8.54 -8.67 2.49
N TRP A 72 -9.73 -8.45 1.95
CA TRP A 72 -10.95 -8.30 2.74
C TRP A 72 -11.30 -9.58 3.51
N ASN A 73 -11.21 -10.73 2.85
CA ASN A 73 -11.53 -12.02 3.43
C ASN A 73 -10.61 -12.40 4.59
N CYS A 74 -9.34 -11.98 4.57
CA CYS A 74 -8.43 -12.13 5.69
C CYS A 74 -8.62 -11.03 6.73
N TYR A 75 -8.87 -9.79 6.31
CA TYR A 75 -9.13 -8.66 7.21
C TYR A 75 -10.28 -8.93 8.17
N LYS A 76 -11.39 -9.51 7.69
CA LYS A 76 -12.58 -9.79 8.52
C LYS A 76 -12.45 -10.98 9.49
N LYS A 77 -11.35 -11.74 9.42
CA LYS A 77 -11.09 -12.92 10.28
C LYS A 77 -10.37 -12.57 11.58
N LYS A 78 -10.10 -11.28 11.80
CA LYS A 78 -9.48 -10.74 13.01
C LYS A 78 -10.39 -10.87 14.22
#